data_AF-A0A930MIJ6-F1
#
_entry.id   AF-A0A930MIJ6-F1
#
_cell.length_a   1.000
_cell.length_b   1.000
_cell.length_c   1.000
_cell.angle_alpha   90.00
_cell.angle_beta   90.00
_cell.angle_gamma   90.00
#
_symmetry.space_group_name_H-M   'P 1'
#
loop_
_entity.id
_entity.type
_entity.pdbx_description
1 polymer ?
#
loop_
_entity_poly.entity_id
_entity_poly.type
_entity_poly.pdbx_seq_one_letter_code
_entity_poly.pdbx_strand_id
1 'polypeptide(L)'
;MEEQGHKQGRGIGFQLNAVIFIGVAVMVAILISFVGYRAYEELLATGSRAQYNELEGHANLILSRYESIKQSTEDMRARVNKELEKPKEARSRDDLNEILREIVLANDNIEGVSVVFEPDAFDGQDAAHVGDELSDSSGRVTLYAASDDNDNVEFESEWGYDSASWYQKPKSSMSRH
;
A
#
# COMPACT_ATOMS: atom_id res chain seq x y z
N MET A 1 -63.54 54.21 44.55
CA MET A 1 -62.78 55.45 44.34
C MET A 1 -61.34 55.04 44.13
N GLU A 2 -60.82 55.39 42.96
CA GLU A 2 -59.50 55.06 42.43
C GLU A 2 -58.35 55.73 43.19
N GLU A 3 -57.14 55.38 42.73
CA GLU A 3 -55.84 56.05 42.88
C GLU A 3 -54.89 55.42 43.90
N GLN A 4 -53.64 55.06 43.58
CA GLN A 4 -52.87 55.16 42.34
C GLN A 4 -51.71 54.14 42.48
N GLY A 5 -51.48 53.32 41.46
CA GLY A 5 -50.36 52.40 41.40
C GLY A 5 -49.04 53.14 41.22
N HIS A 6 -48.12 52.96 42.16
CA HIS A 6 -46.74 53.46 42.08
C HIS A 6 -45.98 52.70 40.96
N LYS A 7 -46.04 53.21 39.73
CA LYS A 7 -45.14 52.77 38.65
C LYS A 7 -43.83 53.54 38.79
N GLN A 8 -42.84 52.88 39.38
CA GLN A 8 -41.46 53.37 39.51
C GLN A 8 -40.87 53.59 38.10
N GLY A 9 -40.88 54.83 37.62
CA GLY A 9 -40.35 55.21 36.32
C GLY A 9 -38.84 55.04 36.27
N ARG A 10 -38.33 54.20 35.36
CA ARG A 10 -36.89 54.04 35.13
C ARG A 10 -36.35 55.38 34.63
N GLY A 11 -35.36 55.95 35.32
CA GLY A 11 -34.77 57.23 34.94
C GLY A 11 -34.26 57.24 33.50
N ILE A 12 -34.41 58.36 32.81
CA ILE A 12 -34.08 58.52 31.38
C ILE A 12 -32.63 58.09 31.07
N GLY A 13 -31.69 58.31 31.99
CA GLY A 13 -30.30 57.84 31.87
C GLY A 13 -30.13 56.31 31.92
N PHE A 14 -30.97 55.59 32.67
CA PHE A 14 -31.00 54.13 32.68
C PHE A 14 -31.53 53.56 31.35
N GLN A 15 -32.55 54.20 30.77
CA GLN A 15 -33.11 53.80 29.48
C GLN A 15 -32.11 54.04 28.32
N LEU A 16 -31.40 55.17 28.33
CA LEU A 16 -30.38 55.49 27.31
C LEU A 16 -29.21 54.48 27.33
N ASN A 17 -28.67 54.18 28.52
CA ASN A 17 -27.60 53.20 28.67
C ASN A 17 -28.04 51.78 28.28
N ALA A 18 -29.30 51.42 28.53
CA ALA A 18 -29.84 50.13 28.11
C ALA A 18 -29.91 49.98 26.58
N VAL A 19 -30.31 51.02 25.85
CA VAL A 19 -30.37 51.00 24.37
C VAL A 19 -28.98 50.85 23.76
N ILE A 20 -27.99 51.59 24.29
CA ILE A 20 -26.59 51.49 23.83
C ILE A 20 -26.05 50.08 24.08
N PHE A 21 -26.30 49.51 25.25
CA PHE A 21 -25.86 48.16 25.58
C PHE A 21 -26.47 47.10 24.65
N ILE A 22 -27.77 47.21 24.34
CA ILE A 22 -28.44 46.32 23.39
C ILE A 22 -27.81 46.48 22.00
N GLY A 23 -27.55 47.70 21.55
CA GLY A 23 -26.90 47.96 20.26
C GLY A 23 -25.51 47.33 20.15
N VAL A 24 -24.69 47.47 21.20
CA VAL A 24 -23.36 46.83 21.27
C VAL A 24 -23.49 45.31 21.31
N ALA A 25 -24.41 44.77 22.11
CA ALA A 25 -24.64 43.33 22.19
C ALA A 25 -25.07 42.74 20.84
N VAL A 26 -25.96 43.42 20.11
CA VAL A 26 -26.39 43.03 18.76
C VAL A 26 -25.22 43.10 17.77
N MET A 27 -24.42 44.15 17.82
CA MET A 27 -23.25 44.29 16.95
C MET A 27 -22.23 43.16 17.20
N VAL A 28 -21.93 42.86 18.46
CA VAL A 28 -21.03 41.76 18.85
C VAL A 28 -21.60 40.41 18.40
N ALA A 29 -22.91 40.18 18.57
CA ALA A 29 -23.55 38.95 18.10
C ALA A 29 -23.47 38.78 16.58
N ILE A 30 -23.67 39.86 15.81
CA ILE A 30 -23.54 39.85 14.34
C ILE A 30 -22.09 39.55 13.93
N LEU A 31 -21.12 40.21 14.57
CA LEU A 31 -19.69 39.98 14.29
C LEU A 31 -19.27 38.55 14.61
N ILE A 32 -19.65 38.02 15.78
CA ILE A 32 -19.34 36.63 16.17
C ILE A 32 -19.97 35.65 15.17
N SER A 33 -21.21 35.89 14.76
CA SER A 33 -21.90 35.03 13.79
C SER A 33 -21.21 35.06 12.43
N PHE A 34 -20.81 36.23 11.96
CA PHE A 34 -20.12 36.38 10.68
C PHE A 34 -18.72 35.74 10.70
N VAL A 35 -17.90 36.03 11.72
CA VAL A 35 -16.55 35.46 11.88
C VAL A 35 -16.64 33.95 12.09
N GLY A 36 -17.56 33.49 12.92
CA GLY A 36 -17.79 32.07 13.18
C GLY A 36 -18.19 31.30 11.93
N TYR A 37 -19.10 31.85 11.12
CA TYR A 37 -19.52 31.23 9.86
C TYR A 37 -18.35 31.11 8.87
N ARG A 38 -17.59 32.20 8.68
CA ARG A 38 -16.42 32.22 7.78
C ARG A 38 -15.33 31.24 8.24
N ALA A 39 -15.01 31.25 9.53
CA ALA A 39 -14.02 30.35 10.11
C ALA A 39 -14.45 28.89 10.01
N TYR A 40 -15.74 28.60 10.21
CA TYR A 40 -16.29 27.25 10.08
C TYR A 40 -16.19 26.70 8.66
N GLU A 41 -16.56 27.49 7.63
CA GLU A 41 -16.40 27.07 6.23
C GLU A 41 -14.93 26.87 5.85
N GLU A 42 -14.03 27.74 6.31
CA GLU A 42 -12.60 27.63 6.02
C GLU A 42 -11.95 26.42 6.70
N LEU A 43 -12.34 26.14 7.95
CA LEU A 43 -11.90 24.95 8.68
C LEU A 43 -12.39 23.66 8.02
N LEU A 44 -13.64 23.62 7.57
CA LEU A 44 -14.18 22.46 6.83
C LEU A 44 -13.48 22.26 5.49
N ALA A 45 -13.26 23.33 4.72
CA ALA A 45 -12.57 23.25 3.43
C ALA A 45 -11.11 22.80 3.59
N THR A 46 -10.42 23.31 4.61
CA THR A 46 -9.03 22.94 4.92
C THR A 46 -8.93 21.50 5.43
N GLY A 47 -9.82 21.09 6.34
CA GLY A 47 -9.88 19.72 6.87
C GLY A 47 -10.20 18.70 5.78
N SER A 48 -11.15 19.01 4.90
CA SER A 48 -11.51 18.17 3.76
C SER A 48 -10.33 18.02 2.79
N ARG A 49 -9.66 19.12 2.41
CA ARG A 49 -8.46 19.09 1.56
C ARG A 49 -7.31 18.30 2.19
N ALA A 50 -7.08 18.47 3.48
CA ALA A 50 -6.04 17.72 4.19
C ALA A 50 -6.32 16.21 4.16
N GLN A 51 -7.57 15.79 4.40
CA GLN A 51 -7.98 14.39 4.31
C GLN A 51 -7.83 13.83 2.89
N TYR A 52 -8.20 14.59 1.86
CA TYR A 52 -8.02 14.17 0.46
C TYR A 52 -6.55 14.05 0.07
N ASN A 53 -5.70 15.00 0.45
CA ASN A 53 -4.28 14.95 0.19
C ASN A 53 -3.59 13.80 0.92
N GLU A 54 -4.03 13.49 2.14
CA GLU A 54 -3.53 12.34 2.90
C GLU A 54 -3.93 11.03 2.21
N LEU A 55 -5.19 10.90 1.79
CA LEU A 55 -5.68 9.74 1.05
C LEU A 55 -4.95 9.56 -0.28
N GLU A 56 -4.70 10.65 -1.02
CA GLU A 56 -3.91 10.65 -2.25
C GLU A 56 -2.46 10.25 -1.97
N GLY A 57 -1.86 10.74 -0.88
CA GLY A 57 -0.53 10.34 -0.43
C GLY A 57 -0.43 8.84 -0.14
N HIS A 58 -1.39 8.28 0.58
CA HIS A 58 -1.47 6.84 0.86
C HIS A 58 -1.67 6.03 -0.43
N ALA A 59 -2.57 6.46 -1.32
CA ALA A 59 -2.80 5.80 -2.60
C ALA A 59 -1.54 5.81 -3.48
N ASN A 60 -0.84 6.95 -3.56
CA ASN A 60 0.40 7.08 -4.31
C ASN A 60 1.51 6.20 -3.73
N LEU A 61 1.61 6.06 -2.41
CA LEU A 61 2.55 5.14 -1.79
C LEU A 61 2.26 3.68 -2.17
N ILE A 62 0.99 3.27 -2.12
CA ILE A 62 0.57 1.91 -2.52
C ILE A 62 0.90 1.68 -4.00
N LEU A 63 0.56 2.63 -4.87
CA LEU A 63 0.85 2.55 -6.31
C LEU A 63 2.35 2.45 -6.57
N SER A 64 3.15 3.29 -5.91
CA SER A 64 4.61 3.28 -6.07
C SER A 64 5.23 1.95 -5.63
N ARG A 65 4.77 1.37 -4.51
CA ARG A 65 5.21 0.03 -4.07
C ARG A 65 4.82 -1.05 -5.07
N TYR A 66 3.58 -1.00 -5.56
CA TYR A 66 3.11 -1.94 -6.57
C TYR A 66 3.89 -1.85 -7.88
N GLU A 67 4.16 -0.63 -8.37
CA GLU A 67 4.97 -0.40 -9.57
C GLU A 67 6.41 -0.88 -9.40
N SER A 68 7.00 -0.64 -8.22
CA SER A 68 8.33 -1.13 -7.88
C SER A 68 8.40 -2.66 -7.91
N ILE A 69 7.46 -3.36 -7.26
CA ILE A 69 7.39 -4.84 -7.29
C ILE A 69 7.18 -5.34 -8.72
N LYS A 70 6.29 -4.71 -9.48
CA LYS A 70 6.03 -5.08 -10.89
C LYS A 70 7.32 -4.97 -11.72
N GLN A 71 8.07 -3.88 -11.57
CA GLN A 71 9.32 -3.68 -12.31
C GLN A 71 10.38 -4.72 -11.94
N SER A 72 10.52 -5.07 -10.67
CA SER A 72 11.40 -6.16 -10.23
C SER A 72 10.99 -7.51 -10.84
N THR A 73 9.70 -7.83 -10.89
CA THR A 73 9.22 -9.06 -11.53
C THR A 73 9.46 -9.07 -13.05
N GLU A 74 9.33 -7.92 -13.73
CA GLU A 74 9.68 -7.78 -15.15
C GLU A 74 11.18 -8.05 -15.38
N ASP A 75 12.06 -7.49 -14.53
CA ASP A 75 13.50 -7.71 -14.61
C ASP A 75 13.87 -9.17 -14.33
N MET A 76 13.32 -9.76 -13.26
CA MET A 76 13.48 -11.17 -12.94
C MET A 76 13.11 -12.04 -14.15
N ARG A 77 11.95 -11.79 -14.77
CA ARG A 77 11.52 -12.57 -15.93
C ARG A 77 12.46 -12.40 -17.12
N ALA A 78 12.93 -11.18 -17.39
CA ALA A 78 13.87 -10.95 -18.49
C ALA A 78 15.17 -11.74 -18.28
N ARG A 79 15.68 -11.77 -17.06
CA ARG A 79 16.90 -12.52 -16.69
C ARG A 79 16.69 -14.02 -16.74
N VAL A 80 15.57 -14.54 -16.21
CA VAL A 80 15.22 -15.96 -16.31
C VAL A 80 15.04 -16.36 -17.78
N ASN A 81 14.37 -15.55 -18.60
CA ASN A 81 14.21 -15.83 -20.02
C ASN A 81 15.55 -15.89 -20.76
N LYS A 82 16.49 -15.01 -20.42
CA LYS A 82 17.85 -15.04 -20.97
C LYS A 82 18.58 -16.35 -20.61
N GLU A 83 18.38 -16.88 -19.41
CA GLU A 83 18.86 -18.22 -19.07
C GLU A 83 18.18 -19.30 -19.92
N LEU A 84 16.86 -19.20 -20.11
CA LEU A 84 16.10 -20.14 -20.93
C LEU A 84 16.45 -20.10 -22.43
N GLU A 85 17.07 -19.04 -22.94
CA GLU A 85 17.62 -18.98 -24.30
C GLU A 85 18.82 -19.92 -24.48
N LYS A 86 19.52 -20.30 -23.41
CA LYS A 86 20.59 -21.29 -23.45
C LYS A 86 20.01 -22.69 -23.76
N PRO A 87 20.77 -23.57 -24.43
CA PRO A 87 20.45 -24.99 -24.51
C PRO A 87 20.19 -25.56 -23.11
N LYS A 88 19.26 -26.52 -22.98
CA LYS A 88 18.85 -27.06 -21.67
C LYS A 88 20.04 -27.51 -20.81
N GLU A 89 20.99 -28.19 -21.44
CA GLU A 89 22.17 -28.77 -20.80
C GLU A 89 23.20 -27.71 -20.36
N ALA A 90 23.07 -26.47 -20.84
CA ALA A 90 23.94 -25.34 -20.53
C ALA A 90 23.30 -24.32 -19.56
N ARG A 91 22.07 -24.56 -19.12
CA ARG A 91 21.39 -23.73 -18.12
C ARG A 91 21.95 -24.05 -16.74
N SER A 92 22.08 -23.02 -15.91
CA SER A 92 22.71 -23.10 -14.59
C SER A 92 21.65 -22.88 -13.52
N ARG A 93 21.48 -23.87 -12.62
CA ARG A 93 20.62 -23.70 -11.42
C ARG A 93 21.22 -22.66 -10.47
N ASP A 94 22.55 -22.54 -10.40
CA ASP A 94 23.22 -21.51 -9.60
C ASP A 94 22.97 -20.10 -10.14
N ASP A 95 22.99 -19.92 -11.47
CA ASP A 95 22.66 -18.62 -12.09
C ASP A 95 21.21 -18.25 -11.76
N LEU A 96 20.31 -19.24 -11.74
CA LEU A 96 18.91 -19.05 -11.36
C LEU A 96 18.77 -18.64 -9.89
N ASN A 97 19.49 -19.30 -8.98
CA ASN A 97 19.53 -18.95 -7.56
C ASN A 97 19.99 -17.51 -7.35
N GLU A 98 21.05 -17.10 -8.06
CA GLU A 98 21.59 -15.74 -7.95
C GLU A 98 20.64 -14.69 -8.52
N ILE A 99 19.94 -14.99 -9.62
CA ILE A 99 18.88 -14.11 -10.14
C ILE A 99 17.82 -13.86 -9.06
N LEU A 100 17.35 -14.89 -8.37
CA LEU A 100 16.33 -14.72 -7.32
C LEU A 100 16.88 -13.93 -6.13
N ARG A 101 18.10 -14.23 -5.66
CA ARG A 101 18.76 -13.49 -4.58
C ARG A 101 18.86 -12.00 -4.90
N GLU A 102 19.37 -11.65 -6.08
CA GLU A 102 19.57 -10.25 -6.46
C GLU A 102 18.25 -9.49 -6.55
N ILE A 103 17.17 -10.14 -7.01
CA ILE A 103 15.85 -9.52 -7.10
C ILE A 103 15.27 -9.20 -5.73
N VAL A 104 15.41 -10.13 -4.77
CA VAL A 104 14.97 -9.91 -3.37
C VAL A 104 15.76 -8.76 -2.75
N LEU A 105 17.10 -8.79 -2.87
CA LEU A 105 17.97 -7.76 -2.28
C LEU A 105 17.83 -6.38 -2.94
N ALA A 106 17.35 -6.31 -4.18
CA ALA A 106 17.19 -5.05 -4.91
C ALA A 106 15.90 -4.30 -4.54
N ASN A 107 14.95 -4.92 -3.84
CA ASN A 107 13.65 -4.30 -3.56
C ASN A 107 13.03 -4.74 -2.23
N ASP A 108 13.19 -3.90 -1.21
CA ASP A 108 12.62 -4.08 0.14
C ASP A 108 11.08 -4.16 0.18
N ASN A 109 10.38 -3.86 -0.92
CA ASN A 109 8.93 -4.05 -1.01
C ASN A 109 8.53 -5.49 -1.35
N ILE A 110 9.50 -6.38 -1.62
CA ILE A 110 9.29 -7.79 -1.95
C ILE A 110 9.54 -8.64 -0.71
N GLU A 111 8.52 -9.40 -0.30
CA GLU A 111 8.65 -10.40 0.75
C GLU A 111 9.47 -11.61 0.26
N GLY A 112 9.19 -12.07 -0.96
CA GLY A 112 9.98 -13.09 -1.63
C GLY A 112 9.53 -13.31 -3.07
N VAL A 113 10.34 -14.06 -3.82
CA VAL A 113 10.07 -14.45 -5.21
C VAL A 113 10.22 -15.95 -5.37
N SER A 114 9.45 -16.52 -6.29
CA SER A 114 9.57 -17.93 -6.62
C SER A 114 9.69 -18.17 -8.11
N VAL A 115 10.44 -19.21 -8.49
CA VAL A 115 10.42 -19.78 -9.83
C VAL A 115 10.12 -21.27 -9.74
N VAL A 116 9.20 -21.73 -10.59
CA VAL A 116 8.78 -23.12 -10.63
C VAL A 116 8.69 -23.57 -12.07
N PHE A 117 9.42 -24.64 -12.40
CA PHE A 117 9.37 -25.28 -13.71
C PHE A 117 8.50 -26.53 -13.68
N GLU A 118 8.03 -26.99 -14.84
CA GLU A 118 7.50 -28.36 -14.96
C GLU A 118 8.65 -29.38 -14.81
N PRO A 119 8.37 -30.65 -14.48
CA PRO A 119 9.39 -31.70 -14.45
C PRO A 119 10.25 -31.72 -15.73
N ASP A 120 11.56 -31.76 -15.56
CA ASP A 120 12.60 -31.76 -16.59
C ASP A 120 12.55 -30.57 -17.58
N ALA A 121 11.83 -29.49 -17.23
CA ALA A 121 11.65 -28.35 -18.13
C ALA A 121 12.81 -27.34 -18.11
N PHE A 122 13.51 -27.20 -16.98
CA PHE A 122 14.63 -26.27 -16.85
C PHE A 122 15.88 -26.81 -17.56
N ASP A 123 16.54 -27.83 -17.02
CA ASP A 123 17.79 -28.38 -17.56
C ASP A 123 17.68 -29.86 -18.00
N GLY A 124 16.55 -30.51 -17.69
CA GLY A 124 16.33 -31.94 -17.98
C GLY A 124 17.12 -32.88 -17.08
N GLN A 125 17.59 -32.39 -15.93
CA GLN A 125 18.45 -33.12 -15.01
C GLN A 125 17.82 -33.28 -13.62
N ASP A 126 16.49 -33.22 -13.50
CA ASP A 126 15.82 -33.26 -12.20
C ASP A 126 16.24 -34.51 -11.39
N ALA A 127 16.35 -35.67 -12.05
CA ALA A 127 16.79 -36.91 -11.41
C ALA A 127 18.21 -36.83 -10.79
N ALA A 128 19.09 -35.95 -11.28
CA ALA A 128 20.44 -35.77 -10.74
C ALA A 128 20.48 -34.85 -9.51
N HIS A 129 19.41 -34.08 -9.28
CA HIS A 129 19.28 -33.09 -8.22
C HIS A 129 18.33 -33.53 -7.09
N VAL A 130 17.95 -34.82 -7.07
CA VAL A 130 17.15 -35.40 -5.99
C VAL A 130 17.94 -35.32 -4.67
N GLY A 131 17.38 -34.60 -3.70
CA GLY A 131 18.00 -34.42 -2.38
C GLY A 131 18.97 -33.25 -2.28
N ASP A 132 19.14 -32.47 -3.36
CA ASP A 132 19.79 -31.16 -3.27
C ASP A 132 18.96 -30.22 -2.40
N GLU A 133 19.63 -29.41 -1.59
CA GLU A 133 19.00 -28.51 -0.61
C GLU A 133 18.03 -27.51 -1.25
N LEU A 134 18.28 -27.15 -2.52
CA LEU A 134 17.51 -26.15 -3.27
C LEU A 134 16.60 -26.75 -4.36
N SER A 135 16.41 -28.07 -4.35
CA SER A 135 15.45 -28.75 -5.23
C SER A 135 14.36 -29.43 -4.39
N ASP A 136 13.19 -29.70 -4.96
CA ASP A 136 12.20 -30.51 -4.25
C ASP A 136 12.63 -31.99 -4.15
N SER A 137 11.83 -32.80 -3.44
CA SER A 137 12.03 -34.25 -3.32
C SER A 137 12.14 -35.03 -4.66
N SER A 138 11.69 -34.46 -5.78
CA SER A 138 11.83 -35.04 -7.12
C SER A 138 13.04 -34.51 -7.89
N GLY A 139 13.78 -33.56 -7.31
CA GLY A 139 14.88 -32.83 -7.92
C GLY A 139 14.40 -31.77 -8.92
N ARG A 140 13.11 -31.46 -8.95
CA ARG A 140 12.53 -30.44 -9.81
C ARG A 140 12.90 -29.05 -9.32
N VAL A 141 13.06 -28.13 -10.27
CA VAL A 141 13.33 -26.72 -9.98
C VAL A 141 12.06 -26.05 -9.45
N THR A 142 12.02 -25.94 -8.13
CA THR A 142 11.02 -25.22 -7.35
C THR A 142 11.78 -24.42 -6.31
N LEU A 143 11.95 -23.13 -6.56
CA LEU A 143 12.77 -22.28 -5.71
C LEU A 143 11.95 -21.09 -5.23
N TYR A 144 11.95 -20.86 -3.93
CA TYR A 144 11.47 -19.66 -3.28
C TYR A 144 12.66 -18.98 -2.58
N ALA A 145 12.78 -17.67 -2.76
CA ALA A 145 13.79 -16.85 -2.11
C ALA A 145 13.11 -15.70 -1.38
N ALA A 146 13.45 -15.49 -0.12
CA ALA A 146 12.91 -14.43 0.72
C ALA A 146 14.03 -13.77 1.53
N SER A 147 13.82 -12.52 1.92
CA SER A 147 14.74 -11.85 2.85
C SER A 147 14.52 -12.36 4.27
N ASP A 148 15.60 -12.59 5.00
CA ASP A 148 15.56 -12.89 6.44
C ASP A 148 15.61 -11.60 7.27
N ASP A 149 15.47 -11.74 8.60
CA ASP A 149 15.53 -10.61 9.54
C ASP A 149 16.91 -9.90 9.59
N ASN A 150 17.94 -10.44 8.92
CA ASN A 150 19.31 -9.94 8.92
C ASN A 150 19.78 -9.46 7.53
N ASP A 151 18.84 -9.15 6.62
CA ASP A 151 19.13 -8.74 5.24
C ASP A 151 19.89 -9.80 4.41
N ASN A 152 19.86 -11.08 4.81
CA ASN A 152 20.28 -12.20 3.96
C ASN A 152 19.09 -12.76 3.18
N VAL A 153 19.39 -13.68 2.25
CA VAL A 153 18.36 -14.39 1.49
C VAL A 153 18.32 -15.85 1.94
N GLU A 154 17.17 -16.28 2.44
CA GLU A 154 16.84 -17.67 2.69
C GLU A 154 16.16 -18.28 1.47
N PHE A 155 16.44 -19.55 1.23
CA PHE A 155 15.86 -20.30 0.13
C PHE A 155 15.08 -21.51 0.64
N GLU A 156 13.96 -21.77 -0.02
CA GLU A 156 13.11 -22.91 0.26
C GLU A 156 12.64 -23.58 -1.04
N SER A 157 12.50 -24.91 -1.05
CA SER A 157 12.15 -25.66 -2.25
C SER A 157 10.82 -26.45 -2.18
N GLU A 158 10.16 -26.51 -1.02
CA GLU A 158 9.02 -27.41 -0.79
C GLU A 158 7.73 -26.69 -0.35
N TRP A 159 6.89 -26.26 -1.32
CA TRP A 159 5.62 -25.56 -1.02
C TRP A 159 4.34 -26.20 -1.58
N GLY A 160 4.37 -27.47 -1.99
CA GLY A 160 3.16 -28.16 -2.49
C GLY A 160 2.51 -27.45 -3.69
N TYR A 161 3.35 -26.91 -4.59
CA TYR A 161 3.00 -26.05 -5.73
C TYR A 161 1.91 -26.63 -6.64
N ASP A 162 1.83 -27.97 -6.73
CA ASP A 162 0.86 -28.66 -7.56
C ASP A 162 -0.60 -28.41 -7.11
N SER A 163 -0.80 -27.97 -5.88
CA SER A 163 -2.09 -27.52 -5.34
C SER A 163 -2.23 -26.00 -5.21
N ALA A 164 -1.14 -25.25 -5.39
CA ALA A 164 -1.10 -23.82 -5.10
C ALA A 164 -1.74 -22.99 -6.21
N SER A 165 -2.73 -22.16 -5.86
CA SER A 165 -3.50 -21.40 -6.86
C SER A 165 -2.65 -20.39 -7.64
N TRP A 166 -1.61 -19.84 -7.02
CA TRP A 166 -0.69 -18.89 -7.64
C TRP A 166 0.18 -19.53 -8.73
N TYR A 167 0.38 -20.86 -8.70
CA TYR A 167 1.06 -21.63 -9.75
C TYR A 167 0.07 -22.19 -10.79
N GLN A 168 -1.03 -22.78 -10.33
CA GLN A 168 -2.01 -23.43 -11.23
C GLN A 168 -2.76 -22.43 -12.13
N LYS A 169 -3.08 -21.23 -11.64
CA LYS A 169 -3.79 -20.22 -12.43
C LYS A 169 -2.98 -19.78 -13.67
N PRO A 170 -1.73 -19.30 -13.54
CA PRO A 170 -0.90 -18.98 -14.70
C PRO A 170 -0.70 -20.17 -15.65
N LYS A 171 -0.38 -21.36 -15.13
CA LYS A 171 -0.18 -22.59 -15.93
C LYS A 171 -1.37 -22.89 -16.85
N SER A 172 -2.59 -22.84 -16.30
CA SER A 172 -3.82 -23.09 -17.06
C SER A 172 -4.06 -22.08 -18.19
N SER A 173 -3.57 -20.84 -18.03
CA SER A 173 -3.68 -19.80 -19.05
C SER A 173 -2.64 -19.94 -20.17
N MET A 174 -1.46 -20.51 -19.88
CA MET A 174 -0.41 -20.78 -20.85
C MET A 174 -0.72 -21.98 -21.75
N SER A 175 -1.38 -23.02 -21.22
CA SER A 175 -1.77 -24.22 -21.98
C SER A 175 -2.88 -24.00 -23.02
N ARG A 176 -3.42 -22.78 -23.16
CA ARG A 176 -4.55 -22.47 -24.05
C ARG A 176 -4.14 -21.97 -25.45
N HIS A 177 -2.86 -21.98 -25.79
CA HIS A 177 -2.35 -21.62 -27.12
C HIS A 177 -1.75 -22.81 -27.84
#